data_AF-A0A351GP21-F1
#
_entry.id   AF-A0A351GP21-F1
#
_cell.length_a   1.000
_cell.length_b   1.000
_cell.length_c   1.000
_cell.angle_alpha   90.00
_cell.angle_beta   90.00
_cell.angle_gamma   90.00
#
_symmetry.space_group_name_H-M   'P 1'
#
loop_
_entity.id
_entity.type
_entity.pdbx_description
1 polymer ?
#
loop_
_entity_poly.entity_id
_entity_poly.type
_entity_poly.pdbx_seq_one_letter_code
_entity_poly.pdbx_strand_id
1 'polypeptide(L)'
;DHLPDTLFIAPDAPENCAGSPFGYQWFPIPWIDGSSEEESSRGMQQAVEDLNAFLDALMVDEDLLPEQVCLFGFSQGTMMSLHVAPRREDPVAGIVAFSGRLLEPELLADEVQSRMPILLVHGDQDDVVPVQSLPQAAEALQNAGFSDVYAHVMKGTAHGIAPDGLSVALAFIRDQLGF
;
A
#
# COMPACT_ATOMS: atom_id res chain seq x y z
N ASP A 1 6.19 1.44 -23.50
CA ASP A 1 7.65 1.71 -23.52
C ASP A 1 8.37 1.42 -22.20
N HIS A 2 7.79 1.71 -21.03
CA HIS A 2 8.53 1.58 -19.75
C HIS A 2 8.39 0.24 -19.02
N LEU A 3 7.23 -0.41 -19.15
CA LEU A 3 6.88 -1.71 -18.54
C LEU A 3 6.08 -2.52 -19.56
N PRO A 4 6.72 -2.97 -20.66
CA PRO A 4 6.03 -3.50 -21.85
C PRO A 4 5.31 -4.84 -21.60
N ASP A 5 5.79 -5.64 -20.66
CA ASP A 5 5.29 -6.96 -20.33
C ASP A 5 4.58 -6.98 -18.96
N THR A 6 3.94 -5.87 -18.59
CA THR A 6 3.27 -5.71 -17.29
C THR A 6 1.78 -5.45 -17.48
N LEU A 7 0.97 -6.27 -16.81
CA LEU A 7 -0.47 -6.07 -16.66
C LEU A 7 -0.73 -5.11 -15.49
N PHE A 8 -1.57 -4.09 -15.71
CA PHE A 8 -1.98 -3.14 -14.66
C PHE A 8 -3.45 -3.35 -14.33
N ILE A 9 -3.74 -3.60 -13.05
CA ILE A 9 -5.10 -3.80 -12.55
C ILE A 9 -5.31 -2.92 -11.33
N ALA A 10 -6.46 -2.26 -11.28
CA ALA A 10 -6.86 -1.40 -10.18
C ALA A 10 -8.26 -1.85 -9.72
N PRO A 11 -8.36 -2.66 -8.64
CA PRO A 11 -9.66 -3.05 -8.11
C PRO A 11 -10.33 -1.84 -7.44
N ASP A 12 -11.65 -1.76 -7.59
CA ASP A 12 -12.47 -0.92 -6.73
C ASP A 12 -12.46 -1.50 -5.31
N ALA A 13 -12.43 -0.63 -4.30
CA ALA A 13 -12.54 -1.05 -2.91
C ALA A 13 -13.99 -1.56 -2.62
N PRO A 14 -14.20 -2.44 -1.63
CA PRO A 14 -15.44 -3.22 -1.52
C PRO A 14 -16.66 -2.41 -1.06
N GLU A 15 -16.47 -1.25 -0.45
CA GLU A 15 -17.56 -0.44 0.09
C GLU A 15 -17.74 0.89 -0.65
N ASN A 16 -18.99 1.33 -0.81
CA ASN A 16 -19.27 2.70 -1.26
C ASN A 16 -18.79 3.70 -0.20
N CYS A 17 -18.13 4.77 -0.62
CA CYS A 17 -17.66 5.81 0.28
C CYS A 17 -18.82 6.72 0.72
N ALA A 18 -19.08 6.79 2.02
CA ALA A 18 -20.19 7.60 2.57
C ALA A 18 -20.05 9.10 2.21
N GLY A 19 -18.82 9.60 2.14
CA GLY A 19 -18.51 11.00 1.80
C GLY A 19 -18.38 11.30 0.30
N SER A 20 -18.42 10.28 -0.57
CA SER A 20 -18.23 10.43 -2.02
C SER A 20 -19.21 9.52 -2.78
N PRO A 21 -20.32 10.06 -3.33
CA PRO A 21 -21.42 9.27 -3.91
C PRO A 21 -21.05 8.32 -5.07
N PHE A 22 -19.86 8.49 -5.65
CA PHE A 22 -19.33 7.67 -6.74
C PHE A 22 -17.96 7.07 -6.41
N GLY A 23 -17.50 7.22 -5.16
CA GLY A 23 -16.21 6.71 -4.71
C GLY A 23 -16.38 5.43 -3.92
N TYR A 24 -15.28 4.69 -3.83
CA TYR A 24 -15.16 3.50 -3.01
C TYR A 24 -14.18 3.74 -1.86
N GLN A 25 -14.33 2.97 -0.79
CA GLN A 25 -13.42 2.97 0.36
C GLN A 25 -13.07 1.52 0.72
N TRP A 26 -11.85 1.30 1.20
CA TRP A 26 -11.48 0.02 1.80
C TRP A 26 -12.15 -0.12 3.16
N PHE A 27 -12.12 0.94 3.96
CA PHE A 27 -12.76 0.97 5.27
C PHE A 27 -13.14 2.41 5.65
N PRO A 28 -14.12 2.62 6.54
CA PRO A 28 -14.44 3.94 7.09
C PRO A 28 -13.24 4.55 7.85
N ILE A 29 -13.08 5.87 7.82
CA ILE A 29 -12.04 6.57 8.57
C ILE A 29 -12.71 7.54 9.57
N PRO A 30 -12.79 7.18 10.87
CA PRO A 30 -13.58 7.89 11.88
C PRO A 30 -13.37 9.40 11.94
N TRP A 31 -12.12 9.87 11.82
CA TRP A 31 -11.79 11.29 11.89
C TRP A 31 -12.10 12.08 10.60
N ILE A 32 -12.38 11.39 9.49
CA ILE A 32 -12.78 11.98 8.20
C ILE A 32 -14.30 11.95 8.04
N ASP A 33 -14.92 10.79 8.29
CA ASP A 33 -16.32 10.53 7.94
C ASP A 33 -17.27 10.44 9.15
N GLY A 34 -16.73 10.46 10.38
CA GLY A 34 -17.51 10.39 11.61
C GLY A 34 -18.03 8.99 11.97
N SER A 35 -17.58 7.95 11.27
CA SER A 35 -17.85 6.56 11.65
C SER A 35 -17.27 6.21 13.03
N SER A 36 -17.76 5.13 13.63
CA SER A 36 -17.20 4.59 14.86
C SER A 36 -15.93 3.79 14.59
N GLU A 37 -15.07 3.70 15.61
CA GLU A 37 -13.87 2.83 15.56
C GLU A 37 -14.23 1.35 15.31
N GLU A 38 -15.40 0.91 15.78
CA GLU A 38 -15.91 -0.46 15.54
C GLU A 38 -16.27 -0.68 14.07
N GLU A 39 -16.93 0.29 13.42
CA GLU A 39 -17.25 0.24 12.00
C GLU A 39 -15.98 0.25 11.13
N SER A 40 -15.02 1.12 11.48
CA SER A 40 -13.70 1.19 10.84
C SER A 40 -12.95 -0.15 10.94
N SER A 41 -12.86 -0.72 12.15
CA SER A 41 -12.17 -1.99 12.39
C SER A 41 -12.83 -3.15 11.62
N ARG A 42 -14.15 -3.25 11.65
CA ARG A 42 -14.90 -4.27 10.90
C ARG A 42 -14.70 -4.11 9.38
N GLY A 43 -14.75 -2.88 8.87
CA GLY A 43 -14.51 -2.58 7.45
C GLY A 43 -13.09 -2.95 7.03
N MET A 44 -12.09 -2.63 7.86
CA MET A 44 -10.69 -2.99 7.61
C MET A 44 -10.51 -4.50 7.53
N GLN A 45 -11.08 -5.26 8.46
CA GLN A 45 -10.99 -6.73 8.44
C GLN A 45 -11.60 -7.31 7.16
N GLN A 46 -12.79 -6.84 6.76
CA GLN A 46 -13.41 -7.27 5.50
C GLN A 46 -12.54 -6.93 4.29
N ALA A 47 -12.00 -5.71 4.23
CA ALA A 47 -11.13 -5.28 3.15
C ALA A 47 -9.83 -6.08 3.05
N VAL A 48 -9.28 -6.52 4.19
CA VAL A 48 -8.13 -7.42 4.24
C VAL A 48 -8.48 -8.78 3.66
N GLU A 49 -9.62 -9.35 4.01
CA GLU A 49 -10.10 -10.63 3.45
C GLU A 49 -10.33 -10.51 1.94
N ASP A 50 -11.03 -9.46 1.50
CA ASP A 50 -11.35 -9.22 0.09
C ASP A 50 -10.10 -9.00 -0.77
N LEU A 51 -9.14 -8.21 -0.27
CA LEU A 51 -7.89 -7.98 -1.00
C LEU A 51 -7.03 -9.24 -1.08
N ASN A 52 -7.00 -10.08 -0.03
CA ASN A 52 -6.31 -11.37 -0.12
C ASN A 52 -6.96 -12.28 -1.17
N ALA A 53 -8.29 -12.41 -1.13
CA ALA A 53 -9.02 -13.23 -2.10
C ALA A 53 -8.84 -12.71 -3.54
N PHE A 54 -8.83 -11.39 -3.72
CA PHE A 54 -8.56 -10.76 -5.01
C PHE A 54 -7.16 -11.09 -5.53
N LEU A 55 -6.12 -10.97 -4.69
CA LEU A 55 -4.74 -11.28 -5.09
C LEU A 55 -4.58 -12.77 -5.45
N ASP A 56 -5.20 -13.67 -4.68
CA ASP A 56 -5.16 -15.11 -4.94
C ASP A 56 -5.83 -15.44 -6.28
N ALA A 57 -7.03 -14.92 -6.51
CA ALA A 57 -7.76 -15.13 -7.76
C ALA A 57 -7.00 -14.54 -8.96
N LEU A 58 -6.47 -13.33 -8.80
CA LEU A 58 -5.71 -12.65 -9.84
C LEU A 58 -4.48 -13.46 -10.28
N MET A 59 -3.70 -13.96 -9.32
CA MET A 59 -2.51 -14.76 -9.63
C MET A 59 -2.87 -16.06 -10.34
N VAL A 60 -3.99 -16.69 -9.99
CA VAL A 60 -4.50 -17.89 -10.67
C VAL A 60 -4.97 -17.58 -12.09
N ASP A 61 -5.77 -16.51 -12.26
CA ASP A 61 -6.38 -16.17 -13.53
C ASP A 61 -5.35 -15.71 -14.58
N GLU A 62 -4.28 -15.04 -14.13
CA GLU A 62 -3.22 -14.50 -14.98
C GLU A 62 -1.95 -15.37 -15.02
N ASP A 63 -1.96 -16.54 -14.37
CA ASP A 63 -0.81 -17.47 -14.27
C ASP A 63 0.47 -16.78 -13.75
N LEU A 64 0.34 -16.01 -12.68
CA LEU A 64 1.42 -15.24 -12.05
C LEU A 64 1.87 -15.86 -10.73
N LEU A 65 3.17 -15.85 -10.49
CA LEU A 65 3.75 -16.12 -9.17
C LEU A 65 3.80 -14.85 -8.32
N PRO A 66 3.81 -14.95 -6.97
CA PRO A 66 3.91 -13.79 -6.08
C PRO A 66 5.09 -12.85 -6.41
N GLU A 67 6.25 -13.41 -6.75
CA GLU A 67 7.46 -12.66 -7.14
C GLU A 67 7.32 -11.86 -8.46
N GLN A 68 6.21 -12.02 -9.17
CA GLN A 68 5.88 -11.26 -10.38
C GLN A 68 4.82 -10.17 -10.12
N VAL A 69 4.32 -10.05 -8.90
CA VAL A 69 3.30 -9.07 -8.51
C VAL A 69 3.97 -7.93 -7.77
N CYS A 70 3.67 -6.68 -8.15
CA CYS A 70 4.06 -5.50 -7.38
C CYS A 70 2.80 -4.75 -6.95
N LEU A 71 2.69 -4.43 -5.65
CA LEU A 71 1.57 -3.67 -5.13
C LEU A 71 1.87 -2.16 -5.23
N PHE A 72 0.95 -1.41 -5.82
CA PHE A 72 1.03 0.04 -5.90
C PHE A 72 -0.13 0.65 -5.10
N GLY A 73 0.19 1.20 -3.94
CA GLY A 73 -0.77 1.83 -3.04
C GLY A 73 -0.73 3.35 -3.10
N PHE A 74 -1.89 3.99 -2.97
CA PHE A 74 -2.03 5.41 -2.68
C PHE A 74 -2.95 5.62 -1.48
N SER A 75 -2.54 6.43 -0.51
CA SER A 75 -3.34 6.77 0.68
C SER A 75 -3.87 5.53 1.41
N GLN A 76 -5.18 5.30 1.45
CA GLN A 76 -5.75 4.09 2.04
C GLN A 76 -5.29 2.79 1.34
N GLY A 77 -5.05 2.83 0.02
CA GLY A 77 -4.47 1.70 -0.71
C GLY A 77 -3.03 1.37 -0.27
N THR A 78 -2.27 2.36 0.18
CA THR A 78 -0.96 2.14 0.83
C THR A 78 -1.13 1.44 2.17
N MET A 79 -2.10 1.86 2.97
CA MET A 79 -2.40 1.22 4.25
C MET A 79 -2.75 -0.26 4.05
N MET A 80 -3.59 -0.55 3.04
CA MET A 80 -3.94 -1.91 2.66
C MET A 80 -2.74 -2.71 2.15
N SER A 81 -1.94 -2.15 1.26
CA SER A 81 -0.76 -2.84 0.71
C SER A 81 0.25 -3.21 1.80
N LEU A 82 0.55 -2.26 2.70
CA LEU A 82 1.47 -2.47 3.83
C LEU A 82 0.89 -3.38 4.92
N HIS A 83 -0.44 -3.53 5.01
CA HIS A 83 -1.06 -4.43 5.96
C HIS A 83 -1.12 -5.88 5.42
N VAL A 84 -1.55 -6.04 4.16
CA VAL A 84 -1.81 -7.36 3.56
C VAL A 84 -0.53 -8.07 3.15
N ALA A 85 0.34 -7.45 2.35
CA ALA A 85 1.49 -8.18 1.78
C ALA A 85 2.45 -8.78 2.82
N PRO A 86 2.84 -8.06 3.89
CA PRO A 86 3.68 -8.64 4.96
C PRO A 86 3.09 -9.88 5.66
N ARG A 87 1.76 -10.02 5.66
CA ARG A 87 1.03 -11.10 6.36
C ARG A 87 0.74 -12.31 5.46
N ARG A 88 1.17 -12.27 4.19
CA ARG A 88 1.05 -13.38 3.24
C ARG A 88 2.28 -14.29 3.32
N GLU A 89 2.08 -15.58 3.03
CA GLU A 89 3.12 -16.62 3.10
C GLU A 89 4.31 -16.31 2.18
N ASP A 90 4.02 -15.99 0.92
CA ASP A 90 5.04 -15.68 -0.09
C ASP A 90 5.17 -14.16 -0.32
N PRO A 91 6.41 -13.64 -0.44
CA PRO A 91 6.63 -12.22 -0.72
C PRO A 91 6.23 -11.89 -2.15
N VAL A 92 5.54 -10.75 -2.30
CA VAL A 92 5.39 -10.10 -3.61
C VAL A 92 6.72 -9.49 -4.07
N ALA A 93 6.86 -9.15 -5.35
CA ALA A 93 8.07 -8.52 -5.89
C ALA A 93 8.46 -7.22 -5.16
N GLY A 94 7.46 -6.46 -4.72
CA GLY A 94 7.68 -5.28 -3.89
C GLY A 94 6.42 -4.45 -3.71
N ILE A 95 6.51 -3.44 -2.84
CA ILE A 95 5.42 -2.50 -2.57
C ILE A 95 5.90 -1.08 -2.88
N VAL A 96 5.13 -0.36 -3.69
CA VAL A 96 5.24 1.10 -3.83
C VAL A 96 4.09 1.74 -3.07
N ALA A 97 4.42 2.50 -2.02
CA ALA A 97 3.49 3.02 -1.03
C ALA A 97 3.50 4.55 -1.04
N PHE A 98 2.55 5.16 -1.76
CA PHE A 98 2.39 6.61 -1.82
C PHE A 98 1.45 7.14 -0.73
N SER A 99 1.88 8.23 -0.07
CA SER A 99 1.07 9.12 0.77
C SER A 99 0.18 8.40 1.80
N GLY A 100 0.68 7.31 2.39
CA GLY A 100 -0.05 6.50 3.35
C GLY A 100 0.66 6.39 4.68
N ARG A 101 0.25 5.39 5.47
CA ARG A 101 0.85 5.06 6.76
C ARG A 101 0.80 3.56 7.00
N LEU A 102 1.64 3.07 7.90
CA LEU A 102 1.52 1.71 8.41
C LEU A 102 0.41 1.67 9.49
N LEU A 103 -0.51 0.72 9.37
CA LEU A 103 -1.52 0.44 10.38
C LEU A 103 -0.98 -0.55 11.39
N GLU A 104 -1.30 -0.34 12.67
CA GLU A 104 -0.94 -1.23 13.78
C GLU A 104 0.56 -1.63 13.74
N PRO A 105 1.49 -0.66 13.66
CA PRO A 105 2.92 -0.91 13.51
C PRO A 105 3.48 -1.81 14.64
N GLU A 106 2.89 -1.76 15.81
CA GLU A 106 3.23 -2.58 16.97
C GLU A 106 2.96 -4.08 16.79
N LEU A 107 2.01 -4.45 15.91
CA LEU A 107 1.67 -5.84 15.64
C LEU A 107 2.54 -6.46 14.53
N LEU A 108 3.13 -5.62 13.67
CA LEU A 108 3.80 -6.09 12.46
C LEU A 108 4.95 -7.08 12.75
N ALA A 109 5.75 -6.84 13.79
CA ALA A 109 6.90 -7.69 14.09
C ALA A 109 6.50 -9.13 14.48
N ASP A 110 5.34 -9.31 15.09
CA ASP A 110 4.82 -10.61 15.50
C ASP A 110 4.02 -11.30 14.38
N GLU A 111 3.45 -10.52 13.46
CA GLU A 111 2.54 -11.01 12.41
C GLU A 111 3.18 -11.16 11.03
N VAL A 112 4.37 -10.58 10.80
CA VAL A 112 5.05 -10.66 9.51
C VAL A 112 5.42 -12.11 9.16
N GLN A 113 4.97 -12.56 7.98
CA GLN A 113 5.27 -13.88 7.43
C GLN A 113 6.30 -13.77 6.30
N SER A 114 6.16 -12.78 5.44
CA SER A 114 7.05 -12.55 4.31
C SER A 114 7.58 -11.11 4.30
N ARG A 115 8.77 -10.95 3.73
CA ARG A 115 9.48 -9.67 3.63
C ARG A 115 9.86 -9.43 2.19
N MET A 116 9.47 -8.27 1.67
CA MET A 116 9.73 -7.83 0.31
C MET A 116 10.32 -6.43 0.32
N PRO A 117 10.94 -5.98 -0.78
CA PRO A 117 11.36 -4.59 -0.93
C PRO A 117 10.16 -3.63 -0.88
N ILE A 118 10.33 -2.49 -0.22
CA ILE A 118 9.29 -1.47 -0.05
C ILE A 118 9.85 -0.09 -0.36
N LEU A 119 9.17 0.63 -1.25
CA LEU A 119 9.40 2.05 -1.51
C LEU A 119 8.27 2.87 -0.90
N LEU A 120 8.59 3.65 0.13
CA LEU A 120 7.70 4.64 0.74
C LEU A 120 7.88 5.99 0.05
N VAL A 121 6.79 6.62 -0.40
CA VAL A 121 6.84 7.92 -1.08
C VAL A 121 5.82 8.87 -0.48
N HIS A 122 6.22 10.08 -0.05
CA HIS A 122 5.30 10.99 0.63
C HIS A 122 5.56 12.46 0.30
N GLY A 123 4.51 13.27 0.23
CA GLY A 123 4.61 14.72 0.07
C GLY A 123 4.96 15.45 1.36
N ASP A 124 5.86 16.43 1.33
CA ASP A 124 6.24 17.19 2.54
C ASP A 124 5.23 18.29 2.95
N GLN A 125 4.19 18.52 2.14
CA GLN A 125 3.08 19.43 2.44
C GLN A 125 1.75 18.68 2.59
N ASP A 126 1.77 17.37 2.84
CA ASP A 126 0.57 16.56 3.00
C ASP A 126 -0.15 16.90 4.31
N ASP A 127 -1.35 17.47 4.19
CA ASP A 127 -2.24 17.89 5.28
C ASP A 127 -3.35 16.87 5.58
N VAL A 128 -3.42 15.78 4.81
CA VAL A 128 -4.39 14.68 5.01
C VAL A 128 -3.75 13.54 5.77
N VAL A 129 -2.59 13.06 5.31
CA VAL A 129 -1.78 12.06 6.00
C VAL A 129 -0.45 12.72 6.35
N PRO A 130 -0.19 13.02 7.64
CA PRO A 130 1.01 13.76 8.03
C PRO A 130 2.29 13.09 7.54
N VAL A 131 3.22 13.89 7.00
CA VAL A 131 4.51 13.40 6.46
C VAL A 131 5.32 12.57 7.46
N GLN A 132 5.10 12.75 8.76
CA GLN A 132 5.71 11.94 9.83
C GLN A 132 5.34 10.46 9.73
N SER A 133 4.28 10.11 9.02
CA SER A 133 3.89 8.72 8.74
C SER A 133 4.97 7.97 7.95
N LEU A 134 5.74 8.67 7.11
CA LEU A 134 6.82 8.07 6.32
C LEU A 134 7.97 7.55 7.21
N PRO A 135 8.63 8.35 8.07
CA PRO A 135 9.69 7.83 8.93
C PRO A 135 9.17 6.82 9.96
N GLN A 136 7.93 6.98 10.46
CA GLN A 136 7.30 6.03 11.38
C GLN A 136 7.09 4.65 10.73
N ALA A 137 6.57 4.62 9.50
CA ALA A 137 6.41 3.38 8.75
C ALA A 137 7.78 2.74 8.44
N ALA A 138 8.77 3.53 8.03
CA ALA A 138 10.12 3.05 7.74
C ALA A 138 10.75 2.37 8.97
N GLU A 139 10.70 3.03 10.13
CA GLU A 139 11.24 2.50 11.39
C GLU A 139 10.53 1.20 11.81
N ALA A 140 9.20 1.17 11.75
CA ALA A 140 8.43 -0.02 12.10
C ALA A 140 8.70 -1.21 11.15
N LEU A 141 8.79 -0.98 9.84
CA LEU A 141 9.16 -2.00 8.86
C LEU A 141 10.58 -2.54 9.15
N GLN A 142 11.56 -1.65 9.37
CA GLN A 142 12.92 -2.07 9.70
C GLN A 142 12.99 -2.87 11.00
N ASN A 143 12.24 -2.46 12.03
CA ASN A 143 12.13 -3.20 13.29
C ASN A 143 11.47 -4.58 13.13
N ALA A 144 10.57 -4.74 12.17
CA ALA A 144 9.99 -6.04 11.79
C ALA A 144 10.92 -6.89 10.89
N GLY A 145 12.14 -6.41 10.61
CA GLY A 145 13.18 -7.14 9.90
C GLY A 145 13.19 -6.95 8.38
N PHE A 146 12.47 -5.96 7.85
CA PHE A 146 12.57 -5.60 6.43
C PHE A 146 13.93 -4.95 6.14
N SER A 147 14.74 -5.59 5.31
CA SER A 147 16.08 -5.11 4.93
C SER A 147 16.04 -3.99 3.90
N ASP A 148 15.08 -4.04 2.98
CA ASP A 148 15.04 -3.20 1.78
C ASP A 148 13.87 -2.22 1.85
N VAL A 149 14.00 -1.25 2.75
CA VAL A 149 13.04 -0.15 2.92
C VAL A 149 13.64 1.14 2.39
N TYR A 150 13.10 1.63 1.28
CA TYR A 150 13.47 2.86 0.62
C TYR A 150 12.44 3.95 0.92
N ALA A 151 12.89 5.21 0.95
CA ALA A 151 12.02 6.34 1.19
C ALA A 151 12.33 7.50 0.25
N HIS A 152 11.29 8.14 -0.29
CA HIS A 152 11.39 9.33 -1.11
C HIS A 152 10.41 10.41 -0.65
N VAL A 153 10.90 11.64 -0.51
CA VAL A 153 10.08 12.79 -0.14
C VAL A 153 9.85 13.67 -1.37
N MET A 154 8.59 13.80 -1.76
CA MET A 154 8.14 14.68 -2.85
C MET A 154 8.05 16.12 -2.33
N LYS A 155 9.10 16.91 -2.59
CA LYS A 155 9.21 18.29 -2.06
C LYS A 155 8.13 19.21 -2.63
N GLY A 156 7.47 19.97 -1.76
CA GLY A 156 6.41 20.90 -2.14
C GLY A 156 5.11 20.22 -2.59
N THR A 157 4.98 18.91 -2.38
CA THR A 157 3.82 18.13 -2.78
C THR A 157 2.91 17.91 -1.58
N ALA A 158 1.60 18.12 -1.76
CA ALA A 158 0.58 17.83 -0.77
C ALA A 158 0.17 16.33 -0.83
N HIS A 159 -1.10 16.03 -0.55
CA HIS A 159 -1.64 14.67 -0.67
C HIS A 159 -1.84 14.28 -2.15
N GLY A 160 -0.81 13.69 -2.78
CA GLY A 160 -0.84 13.31 -4.19
C GLY A 160 0.43 12.64 -4.69
N ILE A 161 0.49 12.37 -5.99
CA ILE A 161 1.63 11.73 -6.65
C ILE A 161 2.30 12.74 -7.58
N ALA A 162 3.51 13.18 -7.22
CA ALA A 162 4.30 14.10 -8.04
C ALA A 162 5.19 13.35 -9.05
N PRO A 163 5.63 14.01 -10.14
CA PRO A 163 6.45 13.37 -11.18
C PRO A 163 7.76 12.76 -10.68
N ASP A 164 8.41 13.36 -9.68
CA ASP A 164 9.63 12.83 -9.07
C ASP A 164 9.34 11.55 -8.28
N GLY A 165 8.23 11.51 -7.53
CA GLY A 165 7.73 10.31 -6.87
C GLY A 165 7.42 9.19 -7.87
N LEU A 166 6.71 9.50 -8.96
CA LEU A 166 6.40 8.52 -10.00
C LEU A 166 7.67 8.00 -10.71
N SER A 167 8.69 8.85 -10.85
CA SER A 167 9.97 8.45 -11.47
C SER A 167 10.73 7.45 -10.63
N VAL A 168 10.79 7.65 -9.30
CA VAL A 168 11.44 6.68 -8.39
C VAL A 168 10.63 5.39 -8.27
N ALA A 169 9.29 5.47 -8.31
CA ALA A 169 8.43 4.30 -8.36
C ALA A 169 8.67 3.46 -9.61
N LEU A 170 8.77 4.08 -10.79
CA LEU A 170 9.09 3.36 -12.02
C LEU A 170 10.46 2.67 -11.94
N ALA A 171 11.49 3.35 -11.43
CA ALA A 171 12.80 2.77 -11.26
C ALA A 171 12.78 1.56 -10.31
N PHE A 172 12.05 1.68 -9.20
CA PHE A 172 11.87 0.59 -8.25
C PHE A 172 11.14 -0.62 -8.86
N ILE A 173 10.01 -0.40 -9.54
CA ILE A 173 9.23 -1.48 -10.17
C ILE A 173 10.07 -2.22 -11.22
N ARG A 174 10.89 -1.49 -11.99
CA ARG A 174 11.79 -2.10 -12.97
C ARG A 174 12.83 -2.99 -12.31
N ASP A 175 13.45 -2.52 -11.24
CA ASP A 175 14.44 -3.30 -10.49
C ASP A 175 13.82 -4.58 -9.91
N GLN A 176 12.62 -4.49 -9.32
CA GLN A 176 11.95 -5.63 -8.69
C GLN A 176 11.38 -6.65 -9.69
N LEU A 177 10.90 -6.21 -10.85
CA LEU A 177 10.33 -7.10 -11.88
C LEU A 177 11.34 -7.49 -12.98
N GLY A 178 12.62 -7.11 -12.85
CA GLY A 178 13.71 -7.57 -13.72
C GLY A 178 13.83 -6.86 -15.08
N PHE A 179 13.54 -5.55 -15.14
CA PHE A 179 13.63 -4.70 -16.36
C PHE A 179 14.84 -3.76 -16.41
#